data_AF-A0A0L7KNQ8-F1
#
_entry.id   AF-A0A0L7KNQ8-F1
#
_cell.length_a   1.000
_cell.length_b   1.000
_cell.length_c   1.000
_cell.angle_alpha   90.00
_cell.angle_beta   90.00
_cell.angle_gamma   90.00
#
_symmetry.space_group_name_H-M   'P 1'
#
loop_
_entity.id
_entity.type
_entity.pdbx_description
1 polymer ?
#
loop_
_entity_poly.entity_id
_entity_poly.type
_entity_poly.pdbx_seq_one_letter_code
_entity_poly.pdbx_strand_id
1 'polypeptide(L)'
;MKDLAPIALPHGPPVECTAEYFKSLMESASMFIRENQEKRDRADRKMEADQEVLERKTRETEAMRQRVGEMQEVKEMMEKQVRDYTIYEDYLMSVVQSYPEFKQPLDVLNRYEALAAAKNTLADRQERDLEMLENARQEIAALTEEKKLFMMGLNNTLADLRWRYDQVRSRVIKWELALNRLKETAAKRHVEICHVRSAIWSLYTKICRSKGLLIDLPVDDFEQQLVVR
;
A
#
# COMPACT_ATOMS: atom_id res chain seq x y z
N MET A 1 -102.60 -98.64 -7.87
CA MET A 1 -102.33 -99.14 -9.24
C MET A 1 -101.12 -98.36 -9.71
N LYS A 2 -99.96 -99.00 -9.75
CA LYS A 2 -99.34 -99.50 -10.99
C LYS A 2 -98.91 -98.28 -11.82
N ASP A 3 -97.62 -97.93 -11.93
CA ASP A 3 -96.55 -98.83 -12.33
C ASP A 3 -95.20 -98.46 -11.71
N LEU A 4 -94.62 -99.43 -10.99
CA LEU A 4 -93.18 -99.52 -10.80
C LEU A 4 -92.56 -99.77 -12.18
N ALA A 5 -91.95 -98.75 -12.77
CA ALA A 5 -91.09 -98.94 -13.92
C ALA A 5 -89.85 -99.76 -13.47
N PRO A 6 -89.41 -100.77 -14.23
CA PRO A 6 -88.39 -101.69 -13.78
C PRO A 6 -87.06 -100.97 -13.61
N ILE A 7 -86.32 -101.34 -12.56
CA ILE A 7 -84.89 -101.05 -12.44
C ILE A 7 -84.21 -101.80 -13.58
N ALA A 8 -83.98 -101.09 -14.68
CA ALA A 8 -83.04 -101.52 -15.70
C ALA A 8 -81.64 -101.37 -15.09
N LEU A 9 -81.16 -102.45 -14.47
CA LEU A 9 -79.73 -102.67 -14.30
C LEU A 9 -79.09 -102.36 -15.66
N PRO A 10 -78.13 -101.43 -15.76
CA PRO A 10 -77.49 -101.16 -17.02
C PRO A 10 -76.84 -102.48 -17.44
N HIS A 11 -77.36 -103.08 -18.50
CA HIS A 11 -76.69 -104.20 -19.15
C HIS A 11 -75.26 -103.75 -19.37
N GLY A 12 -74.33 -104.37 -18.65
CA GLY A 12 -72.91 -104.22 -18.93
C GLY A 12 -72.71 -104.52 -20.40
N PRO A 13 -72.04 -103.65 -21.17
CA PRO A 13 -71.94 -103.82 -22.60
C PRO A 13 -71.24 -105.16 -22.91
N PRO A 14 -71.55 -105.76 -24.06
CA PRO A 14 -71.04 -107.08 -24.46
C PRO A 14 -69.50 -107.08 -24.47
N VAL A 15 -68.94 -108.27 -24.25
CA VAL A 15 -67.51 -108.57 -24.02
C VAL A 15 -66.58 -108.27 -25.23
N GLU A 16 -67.09 -107.57 -26.25
CA GLU A 16 -66.32 -107.05 -27.39
C GLU A 16 -66.16 -105.51 -27.38
N CYS A 17 -66.76 -104.79 -26.41
CA CYS A 17 -66.80 -103.31 -26.38
C CYS A 17 -66.11 -102.67 -25.15
N THR A 18 -65.64 -103.46 -24.18
CA THR A 18 -64.95 -102.95 -22.98
C THR A 18 -63.64 -102.25 -23.33
N ALA A 19 -62.90 -102.78 -24.31
CA ALA A 19 -61.66 -102.18 -24.79
C ALA A 19 -61.91 -100.80 -25.41
N GLU A 20 -62.97 -100.61 -26.18
CA GLU A 20 -63.31 -99.32 -26.81
C GLU A 20 -63.74 -98.26 -25.79
N TYR A 21 -64.52 -98.66 -24.77
CA TYR A 21 -64.94 -97.76 -23.70
C TYR A 21 -63.76 -97.26 -22.85
N PHE A 22 -62.88 -98.18 -22.41
CA PHE A 22 -61.65 -97.84 -21.70
C PHE A 22 -60.72 -96.99 -22.55
N LYS A 23 -60.64 -97.24 -23.86
CA LYS A 23 -59.87 -96.44 -24.80
C LYS A 23 -60.39 -95.01 -24.89
N SER A 24 -61.71 -94.80 -25.02
CA SER A 24 -62.30 -93.45 -25.05
C SER A 24 -62.13 -92.69 -23.73
N LEU A 25 -62.20 -93.39 -22.58
CA LEU A 25 -62.00 -92.80 -21.27
C LEU A 25 -60.53 -92.42 -21.05
N MET A 26 -59.58 -93.26 -21.50
CA MET A 26 -58.16 -92.91 -21.51
C MET A 26 -57.86 -91.77 -22.46
N GLU A 27 -58.51 -91.70 -23.62
CA GLU A 27 -58.38 -90.59 -24.58
C GLU A 27 -58.92 -89.27 -23.97
N SER A 28 -60.07 -89.30 -23.29
CA SER A 28 -60.64 -88.11 -22.63
C SER A 28 -59.82 -87.68 -21.41
N ALA A 29 -59.33 -88.62 -20.60
CA ALA A 29 -58.44 -88.34 -19.48
C ALA A 29 -57.10 -87.77 -19.98
N SER A 30 -56.57 -88.31 -21.08
CA SER A 30 -55.35 -87.80 -21.72
C SER A 30 -55.56 -86.39 -22.29
N MET A 31 -56.72 -86.12 -22.91
CA MET A 31 -57.08 -84.78 -23.37
C MET A 31 -57.23 -83.80 -22.20
N PHE A 32 -57.88 -84.21 -21.10
CA PHE A 32 -58.04 -83.38 -19.91
C PHE A 32 -56.71 -83.05 -19.22
N ILE A 33 -55.79 -84.03 -19.16
CA ILE A 33 -54.42 -83.83 -18.65
C ILE A 33 -53.69 -82.83 -19.55
N ARG A 34 -53.74 -83.01 -20.87
CA ARG A 34 -53.12 -82.10 -21.85
C ARG A 34 -53.69 -80.69 -21.76
N GLU A 35 -55.00 -80.51 -21.68
CA GLU A 35 -55.64 -79.20 -21.53
C GLU A 35 -55.29 -78.51 -20.22
N ASN A 36 -55.18 -79.26 -19.11
CA ASN A 36 -54.71 -78.69 -17.84
C ASN A 36 -53.23 -78.31 -17.91
N GLN A 37 -52.40 -79.09 -18.59
CA GLN A 37 -51.01 -78.72 -18.86
C GLN A 37 -50.93 -77.46 -19.72
N GLU A 38 -51.69 -77.35 -20.80
CA GLU A 38 -51.74 -76.12 -21.60
C GLU A 38 -52.27 -74.91 -20.82
N LYS A 39 -53.23 -75.10 -19.90
CA LYS A 39 -53.71 -74.04 -19.00
C LYS A 39 -52.63 -73.61 -18.01
N ARG A 40 -51.86 -74.56 -17.45
CA ARG A 40 -50.69 -74.29 -16.60
C ARG A 40 -49.62 -73.54 -17.38
N ASP A 41 -49.20 -74.05 -18.53
CA ASP A 41 -48.19 -73.41 -19.37
C ASP A 41 -48.58 -71.99 -19.80
N ARG A 42 -49.86 -71.75 -20.11
CA ARG A 42 -50.37 -70.40 -20.41
C ARG A 42 -50.36 -69.50 -19.19
N ALA A 43 -50.71 -70.02 -18.01
CA ALA A 43 -50.67 -69.26 -16.77
C ALA A 43 -49.23 -68.92 -16.39
N ASP A 44 -48.30 -69.86 -16.53
CA ASP A 44 -46.88 -69.68 -16.23
C ASP A 44 -46.24 -68.64 -17.15
N ARG A 45 -46.47 -68.72 -18.48
CA ARG A 45 -46.00 -67.69 -19.42
C ARG A 45 -46.59 -66.31 -19.14
N LYS A 46 -47.85 -66.25 -18.73
CA LYS A 46 -48.50 -64.98 -18.38
C LYS A 46 -47.90 -64.41 -17.10
N MET A 47 -47.63 -65.26 -16.11
CA MET A 47 -46.97 -64.88 -14.86
C MET A 47 -45.56 -64.35 -15.12
N GLU A 48 -44.77 -65.03 -15.97
CA GLU A 48 -43.44 -64.56 -16.37
C GLU A 48 -43.50 -63.20 -17.09
N ALA A 49 -44.41 -63.03 -18.05
CA ALA A 49 -44.57 -61.76 -18.76
C ALA A 49 -45.03 -60.61 -17.84
N ASP A 50 -45.97 -60.89 -16.93
CA ASP A 50 -46.43 -59.92 -15.94
C ASP A 50 -45.30 -59.55 -14.96
N GLN A 51 -44.45 -60.51 -14.61
CA GLN A 51 -43.29 -60.30 -13.74
C GLN A 51 -42.20 -59.47 -14.42
N GLU A 52 -41.90 -59.70 -15.70
CA GLU A 52 -40.95 -58.87 -16.46
C GLU A 52 -41.44 -57.43 -16.60
N VAL A 53 -42.75 -57.22 -16.84
CA VAL A 53 -43.35 -55.88 -16.88
C VAL A 53 -43.28 -55.20 -15.52
N LEU A 54 -43.52 -55.95 -14.44
CA LEU A 54 -43.42 -55.43 -13.07
C LEU A 54 -41.99 -54.98 -12.78
N GLU A 55 -40.98 -55.81 -13.09
CA GLU A 55 -39.56 -55.50 -12.90
C GLU A 55 -39.12 -54.27 -13.72
N ARG A 56 -39.59 -54.14 -14.96
CA ARG A 56 -39.27 -52.96 -15.77
C ARG A 56 -39.85 -51.70 -15.13
N LYS A 57 -41.13 -51.76 -14.72
CA LYS A 57 -41.80 -50.63 -14.08
C LYS A 57 -41.20 -50.27 -12.73
N THR A 58 -40.77 -51.25 -11.93
CA THR A 58 -40.10 -50.96 -10.64
C THR A 58 -38.77 -50.26 -10.86
N ARG A 59 -37.93 -50.73 -11.80
CA ARG A 59 -36.68 -50.06 -12.16
C ARG A 59 -36.90 -48.64 -12.68
N GLU A 60 -37.88 -48.45 -13.57
CA GLU A 60 -38.24 -47.11 -14.05
C GLU A 60 -38.72 -46.21 -12.90
N THR A 61 -39.52 -46.74 -11.97
CA THR A 61 -40.02 -46.00 -10.81
C THR A 61 -38.88 -45.63 -9.86
N GLU A 62 -37.92 -46.52 -9.63
CA GLU A 62 -36.74 -46.29 -8.79
C GLU A 62 -35.82 -45.23 -9.40
N ALA A 63 -35.55 -45.31 -10.71
CA ALA A 63 -34.76 -44.31 -11.42
C ALA A 63 -35.43 -42.92 -11.38
N MET A 64 -36.75 -42.87 -11.52
CA MET A 64 -37.50 -41.61 -11.39
C MET A 64 -37.47 -41.07 -9.96
N ARG A 65 -37.55 -41.93 -8.93
CA ARG A 65 -37.40 -41.52 -7.53
C ARG A 65 -36.02 -40.94 -7.24
N GLN A 66 -34.95 -41.54 -7.77
CA GLN A 66 -33.60 -41.02 -7.63
C GLN A 66 -33.47 -39.62 -8.25
N ARG A 67 -33.95 -39.44 -9.49
CA ARG A 67 -33.96 -38.12 -10.16
C ARG A 67 -34.75 -37.06 -9.40
N VAL A 68 -35.87 -37.45 -8.80
CA VAL A 68 -36.67 -36.54 -7.96
C VAL A 68 -35.89 -36.13 -6.71
N GLY A 69 -35.17 -37.06 -6.07
CA GLY A 69 -34.30 -36.79 -4.94
C GLY A 69 -33.17 -35.80 -5.29
N GLU A 70 -32.43 -36.07 -6.36
CA GLU A 70 -31.37 -35.17 -6.86
C GLU A 70 -31.92 -33.76 -7.14
N MET A 71 -33.09 -33.68 -7.79
CA MET A 71 -33.70 -32.39 -8.11
C MET A 71 -34.22 -31.65 -6.89
N GLN A 72 -34.65 -32.38 -5.83
CA GLN A 72 -35.00 -31.79 -4.54
C GLN A 72 -33.78 -31.21 -3.82
N GLU A 73 -32.64 -31.91 -3.83
CA GLU A 73 -31.40 -31.38 -3.25
C GLU A 73 -30.93 -30.10 -3.95
N VAL A 74 -30.95 -30.08 -5.29
CA VAL A 74 -30.61 -28.89 -6.07
C VAL A 74 -31.56 -27.73 -5.75
N LYS A 75 -32.87 -28.03 -5.66
CA LYS A 75 -33.88 -27.04 -5.30
C LYS A 75 -33.60 -26.45 -3.91
N GLU A 76 -33.35 -27.28 -2.90
CA GLU A 76 -33.06 -26.82 -1.54
C GLU A 76 -31.81 -25.95 -1.48
N MET A 77 -30.77 -26.31 -2.23
CA MET A 77 -29.55 -25.52 -2.36
C MET A 77 -29.83 -24.14 -3.00
N MET A 78 -30.60 -24.12 -4.10
CA MET A 78 -30.98 -22.87 -4.76
C MET A 78 -31.86 -21.99 -3.87
N GLU A 79 -32.84 -22.56 -3.18
CA GLU A 79 -33.68 -21.81 -2.24
C GLU A 79 -32.86 -21.22 -1.09
N LYS A 80 -31.84 -21.95 -0.62
CA LYS A 80 -30.92 -21.42 0.39
C LYS A 80 -30.13 -20.24 -0.17
N GLN A 81 -29.56 -20.36 -1.36
CA GLN A 81 -28.86 -19.25 -2.00
C GLN A 81 -29.76 -18.03 -2.20
N VAL A 82 -30.99 -18.22 -2.66
CA VAL A 82 -31.97 -17.13 -2.80
C VAL A 82 -32.19 -16.43 -1.46
N ARG A 83 -32.45 -17.19 -0.37
CA ARG A 83 -32.61 -16.62 0.98
C ARG A 83 -31.36 -15.86 1.47
N ASP A 84 -30.18 -16.39 1.17
CA ASP A 84 -28.92 -15.75 1.58
C ASP A 84 -28.72 -14.43 0.80
N TYR A 85 -29.14 -14.37 -0.47
CA TYR A 85 -28.97 -13.19 -1.32
C TYR A 85 -30.11 -12.15 -1.23
N THR A 86 -31.31 -12.53 -0.80
CA THR A 86 -32.46 -11.61 -0.68
C THR A 86 -32.16 -10.43 0.25
N ILE A 87 -31.34 -10.63 1.28
CA ILE A 87 -30.97 -9.56 2.23
C ILE A 87 -30.24 -8.41 1.49
N TYR A 88 -29.38 -8.73 0.52
CA TYR A 88 -28.66 -7.72 -0.26
C TYR A 88 -29.57 -7.02 -1.25
N GLU A 89 -30.50 -7.75 -1.87
CA GLU A 89 -31.51 -7.18 -2.76
C GLU A 89 -32.40 -6.19 -2.01
N ASP A 90 -32.94 -6.60 -0.85
CA ASP A 90 -33.77 -5.74 0.01
C ASP A 90 -33.02 -4.48 0.43
N TYR A 91 -31.75 -4.62 0.80
CA TYR A 91 -30.90 -3.48 1.13
C TYR A 91 -30.73 -2.53 -0.06
N LEU A 92 -30.33 -3.03 -1.23
CA LEU A 92 -30.14 -2.17 -2.42
C LEU A 92 -31.44 -1.51 -2.85
N MET A 93 -32.57 -2.23 -2.77
CA MET A 93 -33.89 -1.69 -3.02
C MET A 93 -34.27 -0.59 -2.01
N SER A 94 -33.92 -0.74 -0.73
CA SER A 94 -34.13 0.31 0.28
C SER A 94 -33.31 1.58 0.00
N VAL A 95 -32.10 1.43 -0.54
CA VAL A 95 -31.25 2.56 -0.95
C VAL A 95 -31.86 3.26 -2.16
N VAL A 96 -32.34 2.52 -3.17
CA VAL A 96 -33.05 3.07 -4.33
C VAL A 96 -34.32 3.83 -3.90
N GLN A 97 -35.06 3.32 -2.91
CA GLN A 97 -36.23 4.02 -2.38
C GLN A 97 -35.88 5.29 -1.62
N SER A 98 -34.75 5.29 -0.90
CA SER A 98 -34.30 6.43 -0.09
C SER A 98 -33.70 7.55 -0.94
N TYR A 99 -33.09 7.21 -2.08
CA TYR A 99 -32.39 8.14 -2.95
C TYR A 99 -32.94 8.08 -4.38
N PRO A 100 -33.73 9.08 -4.81
CA PRO A 100 -34.39 9.08 -6.11
C PRO A 100 -33.43 9.22 -7.31
N GLU A 101 -32.14 9.46 -7.05
CA GLU A 101 -31.07 9.51 -8.06
C GLU A 101 -30.78 8.13 -8.66
N PHE A 102 -31.05 7.06 -7.92
CA PHE A 102 -30.90 5.69 -8.39
C PHE A 102 -32.25 5.16 -8.86
N LYS A 103 -32.31 4.56 -10.05
CA LYS A 103 -33.53 3.95 -10.58
C LYS A 103 -33.57 2.46 -10.35
N GLN A 104 -32.39 1.83 -10.30
CA GLN A 104 -32.22 0.39 -10.10
C GLN A 104 -31.06 0.11 -9.14
N PRO A 105 -31.08 -1.05 -8.44
CA PRO A 105 -29.94 -1.53 -7.64
C PRO A 105 -28.60 -1.50 -8.37
N LEU A 106 -28.61 -1.78 -9.69
CA LEU A 106 -27.42 -1.76 -10.53
C LEU A 106 -26.80 -0.36 -10.65
N ASP A 107 -27.60 0.72 -10.60
CA ASP A 107 -27.10 2.09 -10.65
C ASP A 107 -26.24 2.41 -9.42
N VAL A 108 -26.64 1.88 -8.25
CA VAL A 108 -25.90 2.02 -6.99
C VAL A 108 -24.55 1.31 -7.09
N LEU A 109 -24.53 0.10 -7.64
CA LEU A 109 -23.30 -0.68 -7.84
C LEU A 109 -22.35 0.01 -8.83
N ASN A 110 -22.85 0.45 -9.98
CA ASN A 110 -22.05 1.18 -10.97
C ASN A 110 -21.45 2.46 -10.38
N ARG A 111 -22.23 3.19 -9.57
CA ARG A 111 -21.76 4.39 -8.88
C ARG A 111 -20.68 4.06 -7.86
N TYR A 112 -20.86 2.98 -7.08
CA TYR A 112 -19.87 2.50 -6.13
C TYR A 112 -18.57 2.10 -6.84
N GLU A 113 -18.64 1.32 -7.93
CA GLU A 113 -17.46 0.92 -8.70
C GLU A 113 -16.70 2.12 -9.24
N ALA A 114 -17.40 3.10 -9.82
CA ALA A 114 -16.81 4.33 -10.30
C ALA A 114 -16.13 5.12 -9.16
N LEU A 115 -16.77 5.21 -7.99
CA LEU A 115 -16.21 5.88 -6.81
C LEU A 115 -15.01 5.11 -6.23
N ALA A 116 -15.05 3.79 -6.20
CA ALA A 116 -13.96 2.94 -5.74
C ALA A 116 -12.75 3.06 -6.66
N ALA A 117 -12.97 3.02 -7.98
CA ALA A 117 -11.93 3.27 -8.97
C ALA A 117 -11.32 4.67 -8.81
N ALA A 118 -12.16 5.70 -8.72
CA ALA A 118 -11.70 7.08 -8.50
C ALA A 118 -10.89 7.21 -7.20
N LYS A 119 -11.36 6.62 -6.10
CA LYS A 119 -10.65 6.59 -4.81
C LYS A 119 -9.28 5.95 -4.95
N ASN A 120 -9.17 4.81 -5.61
CA ASN A 120 -7.89 4.14 -5.81
C ASN A 120 -6.94 5.00 -6.64
N THR A 121 -7.41 5.58 -7.75
CA THR A 121 -6.57 6.47 -8.56
C THR A 121 -6.11 7.72 -7.80
N LEU A 122 -6.93 8.24 -6.88
CA LEU A 122 -6.58 9.39 -6.05
C LEU A 122 -5.55 8.98 -4.98
N ALA A 123 -5.71 7.81 -4.37
CA ALA A 123 -4.74 7.27 -3.42
C ALA A 123 -3.36 7.10 -4.06
N ASP A 124 -3.30 6.51 -5.26
CA ASP A 124 -2.03 6.34 -5.99
C ASP A 124 -1.35 7.67 -6.33
N ARG A 125 -2.15 8.71 -6.65
CA ARG A 125 -1.62 10.06 -6.90
C ARG A 125 -1.11 10.69 -5.62
N GLN A 126 -1.88 10.59 -4.54
CA GLN A 126 -1.50 11.11 -3.23
C GLN A 126 -0.20 10.47 -2.73
N GLU A 127 -0.03 9.16 -2.94
CA GLU A 127 1.20 8.46 -2.57
C GLU A 127 2.41 8.99 -3.36
N ARG A 128 2.27 9.18 -4.68
CA ARG A 128 3.31 9.80 -5.50
C ARG A 128 3.64 11.24 -5.09
N ASP A 129 2.63 12.03 -4.75
CA ASP A 129 2.83 13.40 -4.29
C ASP A 129 3.56 13.44 -2.94
N LEU A 130 3.25 12.52 -2.03
CA LEU A 130 3.95 12.37 -0.76
C LEU A 130 5.41 11.94 -0.96
N GLU A 131 5.68 11.01 -1.87
CA GLU A 131 7.05 10.61 -2.24
C GLU A 131 7.84 11.80 -2.80
N MET A 132 7.24 12.58 -3.71
CA MET A 132 7.88 13.78 -4.26
C MET A 132 8.17 14.84 -3.19
N LEU A 133 7.24 15.05 -2.26
CA LEU A 133 7.44 15.97 -1.13
C LEU A 133 8.55 15.52 -0.20
N GLU A 134 8.61 14.23 0.12
CA GLU A 134 9.64 13.69 0.99
C GLU A 134 11.03 13.78 0.33
N ASN A 135 11.13 13.49 -0.97
CA ASN A 135 12.37 13.68 -1.74
C ASN A 135 12.81 15.15 -1.74
N ALA A 136 11.91 16.08 -2.05
CA ALA A 136 12.21 17.51 -2.02
C ALA A 136 12.65 17.99 -0.61
N ARG A 137 12.01 17.45 0.44
CA ARG A 137 12.38 17.75 1.83
C ARG A 137 13.79 17.24 2.15
N GLN A 138 14.14 16.04 1.71
CA GLN A 138 15.48 15.48 1.89
C GLN A 138 16.54 16.29 1.14
N GLU A 139 16.26 16.71 -0.09
CA GLU A 139 17.14 17.59 -0.87
C GLU A 139 17.38 18.93 -0.17
N ILE A 140 16.32 19.57 0.33
CA ILE A 140 16.43 20.82 1.09
C ILE A 140 17.26 20.61 2.35
N ALA A 141 17.05 19.52 3.08
CA ALA A 141 17.82 19.22 4.29
C ALA A 141 19.31 19.03 3.98
N ALA A 142 19.64 18.28 2.92
CA ALA A 142 21.01 18.06 2.47
C ALA A 142 21.69 19.37 2.05
N LEU A 143 21.03 20.19 1.22
CA LEU A 143 21.54 21.48 0.80
C LEU A 143 21.73 22.44 1.99
N THR A 144 20.80 22.43 2.95
CA THR A 144 20.89 23.27 4.14
C THR A 144 22.11 22.90 4.98
N GLU A 145 22.35 21.60 5.20
CA GLU A 145 23.53 21.15 5.96
C GLU A 145 24.83 21.47 5.21
N GLU A 146 24.89 21.26 3.90
CA GLU A 146 26.04 21.64 3.08
C GLU A 146 26.34 23.14 3.19
N LYS A 147 25.33 24.01 3.03
CA LYS A 147 25.52 25.46 3.15
C LYS A 147 25.88 25.89 4.56
N LYS A 148 25.35 25.23 5.59
CA LYS A 148 25.73 25.48 6.97
C LYS A 148 27.20 25.15 7.23
N LEU A 149 27.68 24.01 6.74
CA LEU A 149 29.10 23.65 6.81
C LEU A 149 29.98 24.65 6.08
N PHE A 150 29.55 25.08 4.88
CA PHE A 150 30.26 26.10 4.12
C PHE A 150 30.33 27.45 4.86
N MET A 151 29.21 27.92 5.42
CA MET A 151 29.16 29.14 6.23
C MET A 151 30.05 29.03 7.47
N MET A 152 30.09 27.87 8.13
CA MET A 152 30.98 27.62 9.26
C MET A 152 32.45 27.73 8.83
N GLY A 153 32.81 27.15 7.68
CA GLY A 153 34.14 27.28 7.09
C GLY A 153 34.53 28.73 6.85
N LEU A 154 33.64 29.51 6.20
CA LEU A 154 33.85 30.94 5.98
C LEU A 154 34.00 31.72 7.30
N ASN A 155 33.16 31.43 8.30
CA ASN A 155 33.23 32.10 9.59
C ASN A 155 34.56 31.84 10.30
N ASN A 156 35.08 30.60 10.21
CA ASN A 156 36.41 30.27 10.72
C ASN A 156 37.52 31.06 10.01
N THR A 157 37.47 31.16 8.67
CA THR A 157 38.45 31.97 7.93
C THR A 157 38.36 33.45 8.27
N LEU A 158 37.15 33.98 8.46
CA LEU A 158 36.93 35.36 8.87
C LEU A 158 37.48 35.62 10.28
N ALA A 159 37.28 34.69 11.21
CA ALA A 159 37.81 34.77 12.56
C ALA A 159 39.35 34.77 12.57
N ASP A 160 39.99 33.89 11.78
CA ASP A 160 41.45 33.87 11.63
C ASP A 160 41.97 35.19 11.04
N LEU A 161 41.34 35.71 10.00
CA LEU A 161 41.76 36.96 9.37
C LEU A 161 41.61 38.16 10.32
N ARG A 162 40.51 38.23 11.09
CA ARG A 162 40.31 39.24 12.13
C ARG A 162 41.38 39.15 13.21
N TRP A 163 41.67 37.94 13.69
CA TRP A 163 42.71 37.72 14.68
C TRP A 163 44.08 38.21 14.18
N ARG A 164 44.46 37.86 12.95
CA ARG A 164 45.72 38.34 12.33
C ARG A 164 45.74 39.85 12.18
N TYR A 165 44.63 40.46 11.75
CA TYR A 165 44.51 41.92 11.66
C TYR A 165 44.73 42.58 13.02
N ASP A 166 44.09 42.08 14.08
CA ASP A 166 44.22 42.62 15.42
C ASP A 166 45.65 42.49 15.96
N GLN A 167 46.36 41.39 15.64
CA GLN A 167 47.78 41.23 15.96
C GLN A 167 48.65 42.29 15.29
N VAL A 168 48.46 42.52 13.98
CA VAL A 168 49.21 43.54 13.24
C VAL A 168 48.88 44.94 13.77
N ARG A 169 47.58 45.24 13.98
CA ARG A 169 47.12 46.51 14.52
C ARG A 169 47.72 46.80 15.90
N SER A 170 47.76 45.81 16.78
CA SER A 170 48.40 45.93 18.10
C SER A 170 49.88 46.28 17.99
N ARG A 171 50.60 45.67 17.02
CA ARG A 171 52.01 46.01 16.74
C ARG A 171 52.17 47.42 16.21
N VAL A 172 51.31 47.85 15.28
CA VAL A 172 51.34 49.23 14.74
C VAL A 172 51.16 50.25 15.85
N ILE A 173 50.15 50.08 16.71
CA ILE A 173 49.89 50.98 17.85
C ILE A 173 51.11 51.06 18.78
N LYS A 174 51.79 49.93 19.05
CA LYS A 174 53.02 49.93 19.87
C LYS A 174 54.14 50.75 19.22
N TRP A 175 54.35 50.60 17.93
CA TRP A 175 55.39 51.34 17.19
C TRP A 175 55.05 52.82 17.05
N GLU A 176 53.78 53.17 16.82
CA GLU A 176 53.31 54.55 16.80
C GLU A 176 53.56 55.23 18.15
N LEU A 177 53.26 54.55 19.26
CA LEU A 177 53.53 55.07 20.60
C LEU A 177 55.03 55.28 20.84
N ALA A 178 55.88 54.33 20.46
CA ALA A 178 57.33 54.44 20.57
C ALA A 178 57.88 55.60 19.72
N LEU A 179 57.39 55.74 18.48
CA LEU A 179 57.75 56.82 17.59
C LEU A 179 57.32 58.18 18.15
N ASN A 180 56.12 58.28 18.72
CA ASN A 180 55.64 59.51 19.34
C ASN A 180 56.51 59.91 20.53
N ARG A 181 56.92 58.95 21.37
CA ARG A 181 57.87 59.22 22.46
C ARG A 181 59.21 59.71 21.95
N LEU A 182 59.75 59.09 20.90
CA LEU A 182 61.00 59.52 20.26
C LEU A 182 60.88 60.94 19.69
N LYS A 183 59.77 61.24 19.01
CA LYS A 183 59.50 62.59 18.49
C LYS A 183 59.43 63.62 19.62
N GLU A 184 58.77 63.28 20.73
CA GLU A 184 58.67 64.16 21.89
C GLU A 184 60.04 64.41 22.54
N THR A 185 60.86 63.37 22.72
CA THR A 185 62.22 63.54 23.27
C THR A 185 63.12 64.30 22.32
N ALA A 186 63.05 64.04 21.01
CA ALA A 186 63.80 64.79 20.00
C ALA A 186 63.41 66.27 19.99
N ALA A 187 62.11 66.59 20.10
CA ALA A 187 61.63 67.97 20.21
C ALA A 187 62.16 68.64 21.48
N LYS A 188 62.13 67.97 22.63
CA LYS A 188 62.71 68.50 23.90
C LYS A 188 64.20 68.78 23.76
N ARG A 189 64.98 67.84 23.21
CA ARG A 189 66.41 68.03 22.97
C ARG A 189 66.69 69.15 21.98
N HIS A 190 65.88 69.28 20.93
CA HIS A 190 66.01 70.37 19.98
C HIS A 190 65.80 71.73 20.65
N VAL A 191 64.78 71.85 21.50
CA VAL A 191 64.53 73.06 22.29
C VAL A 191 65.70 73.38 23.23
N GLU A 192 66.26 72.38 23.94
CA GLU A 192 67.46 72.55 24.77
C GLU A 192 68.66 73.09 23.96
N ILE A 193 68.92 72.50 22.78
CA ILE A 193 69.99 72.95 21.88
C ILE A 193 69.75 74.39 21.43
N CYS A 194 68.52 74.75 21.06
CA CYS A 194 68.16 76.11 20.70
C CYS A 194 68.38 77.09 21.87
N HIS A 195 68.06 76.70 23.10
CA HIS A 195 68.33 77.51 24.29
C HIS A 195 69.82 77.71 24.54
N VAL A 196 70.62 76.65 24.45
CA VAL A 196 72.09 76.74 24.59
C VAL A 196 72.68 77.64 23.51
N ARG A 197 72.30 77.46 22.24
CA ARG A 197 72.72 78.32 21.12
C ARG A 197 72.37 79.79 21.39
N SER A 198 71.15 80.06 21.84
CA SER A 198 70.70 81.41 22.18
C SER A 198 71.48 82.01 23.36
N ALA A 199 71.84 81.20 24.35
CA ALA A 199 72.63 81.62 25.50
C ALA A 199 74.08 81.96 25.11
N ILE A 200 74.72 81.13 24.27
CA ILE A 200 76.06 81.40 23.70
C ILE A 200 76.04 82.73 22.95
N TRP A 201 75.09 82.92 22.04
CA TRP A 201 74.93 84.17 21.30
C TRP A 201 74.72 85.39 22.22
N SER A 202 73.89 85.23 23.25
CA SER A 202 73.62 86.28 24.23
C SER A 202 74.85 86.64 25.06
N LEU A 203 75.66 85.65 25.45
CA LEU A 203 76.92 85.86 26.17
C LEU A 203 77.96 86.54 25.27
N TYR A 204 78.14 86.07 24.04
CA TYR A 204 79.02 86.69 23.03
C TYR A 204 78.65 88.17 22.82
N THR A 205 77.37 88.44 22.57
CA THR A 205 76.86 89.81 22.40
C THR A 205 77.15 90.69 23.62
N LYS A 206 77.00 90.16 24.84
CA LYS A 206 77.32 90.89 26.08
C LYS A 206 78.82 91.18 26.22
N ILE A 207 79.69 90.22 25.89
CA ILE A 207 81.15 90.37 25.96
C ILE A 207 81.65 91.37 24.90
N CYS A 208 81.15 91.30 23.67
CA CYS A 208 81.48 92.27 22.63
C CYS A 208 81.07 93.69 23.04
N ARG A 209 79.86 93.85 23.62
CA ARG A 209 79.40 95.15 24.12
C ARG A 209 80.22 95.68 25.29
N SER A 210 80.65 94.83 26.23
CA SER A 210 81.45 95.28 27.38
C SER A 210 82.90 95.61 27.00
N LYS A 211 83.47 94.94 25.99
CA LYS A 211 84.81 95.21 25.46
C LYS A 211 84.85 96.26 24.33
N GLY A 212 83.70 96.78 23.90
CA GLY A 212 83.60 97.78 22.82
C GLY A 212 83.89 97.25 21.42
N LEU A 213 83.77 95.94 21.20
CA LEU A 213 84.01 95.26 19.92
C LEU A 213 82.73 95.21 19.08
N LEU A 214 82.88 95.32 17.75
CA LEU A 214 81.78 95.13 16.80
C LEU A 214 81.39 93.64 16.73
N ILE A 215 80.09 93.37 16.54
CA ILE A 215 79.57 92.00 16.43
C ILE A 215 79.79 91.54 14.98
N ASP A 216 80.92 90.89 14.73
CA ASP A 216 81.35 90.53 13.36
C ASP A 216 81.07 89.07 12.99
N LEU A 217 80.61 88.24 13.93
CA LEU A 217 80.33 86.82 13.69
C LEU A 217 78.84 86.54 13.42
N PRO A 218 78.52 85.60 12.51
CA PRO A 218 77.14 85.18 12.24
C PRO A 218 76.57 84.37 13.40
N VAL A 219 75.24 84.46 13.60
CA VAL A 219 74.51 83.82 14.71
C VAL A 219 74.72 82.30 14.76
N ASP A 220 74.98 81.66 13.63
CA ASP A 220 75.12 80.20 13.50
C ASP A 220 76.54 79.63 13.67
N ASP A 221 77.57 80.48 13.82
CA ASP A 221 78.96 80.02 14.00
C ASP A 221 79.36 80.01 15.48
N PHE A 222 78.89 78.98 16.19
CA PHE A 222 79.00 78.87 17.65
C PHE A 222 80.42 78.55 18.14
N GLU A 223 81.21 77.84 17.34
CA GLU A 223 82.57 77.48 17.72
C GLU A 223 83.46 78.72 17.78
N GLN A 224 83.33 79.62 16.79
CA GLN A 224 84.09 80.86 16.78
C GLN A 224 83.59 81.86 17.83
N GLN A 225 82.29 81.88 18.14
CA GLN A 225 81.72 82.72 19.22
C GLN A 225 82.23 82.34 20.62
N LEU A 226 82.56 81.07 20.86
CA LEU A 226 83.09 80.59 22.15
C LEU A 226 84.60 80.81 22.31
N VAL A 227 85.34 80.96 21.20
CA VAL A 227 86.80 81.18 21.19
C VAL A 227 87.17 82.66 21.36
N VAL A 228 86.17 83.53 21.53
CA VAL A 228 86.33 84.99 21.71
C VAL A 228 87.16 85.27 22.96
N ARG A 229 88.42 85.61 22.75
CA ARG A 229 89.40 85.96 23.79
C ARG A 229 89.22 87.38 24.32
#